data_AF-A0A949NTR6-F1
#
_entry.id   AF-A0A949NTR6-F1
#
_cell.length_a   1.000
_cell.length_b   1.000
_cell.length_c   1.000
_cell.angle_alpha   90.00
_cell.angle_beta   90.00
_cell.angle_gamma   90.00
#
_symmetry.space_group_name_H-M   'P 1'
#
loop_
_entity.id
_entity.type
_entity.pdbx_description
1 polymer ?
#
loop_
_entity_poly.entity_id
_entity_poly.type
_entity_poly.pdbx_seq_one_letter_code
_entity_poly.pdbx_strand_id
1 'polypeptide(L)' 'MEQVCERIHARQLLNLLYRKPIVTASEVVEALDVSTPTANALIKDLLRLGILIELTGLQRGRLYSFDRYLRLFVS' A
#
# COMPACT_ATOMS: atom_id res chain seq x y z
N MET A 1 14.69 3.52 17.93
CA MET A 1 14.61 2.20 17.27
C MET A 1 13.24 1.97 16.64
N GLU A 2 12.16 2.39 17.31
CA GLU A 2 10.78 2.29 16.82
C GLU A 2 10.51 2.97 15.45
N GLN A 3 11.22 4.06 15.14
CA GLN A 3 11.03 4.86 13.91
C GLN A 3 11.72 4.29 12.64
N VAL A 4 12.68 3.37 12.77
CA VAL A 4 13.50 2.91 11.63
C VAL A 4 12.82 1.76 10.87
N CYS A 5 12.13 0.87 11.59
CA CYS A 5 11.42 -0.26 11.01
C CYS A 5 10.25 0.21 10.12
N GLU A 6 9.53 1.24 10.57
CA GLU A 6 8.41 1.86 9.84
C GLU A 6 8.86 2.40 8.46
N ARG A 7 10.04 3.04 8.41
CA ARG A 7 10.61 3.59 7.17
C ARG A 7 11.01 2.50 6.16
N ILE A 8 11.47 1.34 6.65
CA ILE A 8 11.87 0.21 5.79
C ILE A 8 10.64 -0.38 5.11
N HIS A 9 9.58 -0.64 5.89
CA HIS A 9 8.35 -1.21 5.35
C HIS A 9 7.65 -0.26 4.38
N ALA A 10 7.63 1.05 4.66
CA ALA A 10 7.08 2.03 3.72
C ALA A 10 7.80 1.99 2.36
N ARG A 11 9.14 1.88 2.35
CA ARG A 11 9.92 1.79 1.12
C ARG A 11 9.69 0.47 0.38
N GLN A 12 9.57 -0.65 1.10
CA GLN A 12 9.26 -1.94 0.49
C GLN A 12 7.88 -1.95 -0.15
N LEU A 13 6.87 -1.37 0.51
CA LEU A 13 5.53 -1.22 -0.05
C LEU A 13 5.54 -0.33 -1.30
N LEU A 14 6.27 0.78 -1.28
CA LEU A 14 6.40 1.64 -2.46
C LEU A 14 7.02 0.87 -3.65
N ASN A 15 8.07 0.08 -3.41
CA ASN A 15 8.70 -0.78 -4.42
C ASN A 15 7.74 -1.84 -4.98
N LEU A 16 6.90 -2.43 -4.13
CA LEU A 16 5.83 -3.33 -4.56
C LEU A 16 4.85 -2.59 -5.48
N LEU A 17 4.42 -1.40 -5.10
CA LEU A 17 3.43 -0.61 -5.86
C LEU A 17 3.95 -0.19 -7.25
N TYR A 18 5.25 0.02 -7.43
CA TYR A 18 5.83 0.28 -8.76
C TYR A 18 5.71 -0.92 -9.72
N ARG A 19 5.73 -2.14 -9.18
CA ARG A 19 5.58 -3.39 -9.98
C ARG A 19 4.12 -3.81 -10.10
N LYS A 20 3.35 -3.54 -9.05
CA LYS A 20 1.96 -3.94 -8.90
C LYS A 20 1.18 -2.74 -8.36
N PRO A 21 0.68 -1.86 -9.23
CA PRO A 21 0.04 -0.60 -8.82
C PRO A 21 -1.34 -0.80 -8.20
N ILE A 22 -1.87 -2.02 -8.17
CA ILE A 22 -3.14 -2.36 -7.52
C ILE A 22 -2.90 -3.54 -6.58
N VAL A 23 -3.16 -3.36 -5.30
CA VAL A 23 -2.90 -4.36 -4.25
C VAL A 23 -4.05 -4.47 -3.26
N THR A 24 -4.15 -5.62 -2.60
CA THR A 24 -4.99 -5.84 -1.42
C THR A 24 -4.15 -5.83 -0.14
N ALA A 25 -4.82 -5.69 1.02
CA ALA A 25 -4.12 -5.80 2.31
C ALA A 25 -3.43 -7.15 2.51
N SER A 26 -4.04 -8.24 2.05
CA SER A 26 -3.45 -9.59 2.13
C SER A 26 -2.17 -9.70 1.30
N GLU A 27 -2.16 -9.12 0.10
CA GLU A 27 -0.97 -9.11 -0.75
C GLU A 27 0.17 -8.28 -0.15
N VAL A 28 -0.15 -7.20 0.58
CA VAL A 28 0.86 -6.42 1.32
C VAL A 28 1.44 -7.23 2.47
N VAL A 29 0.61 -7.96 3.21
CA VAL A 29 1.04 -8.88 4.27
C VAL A 29 2.03 -9.91 3.73
N GLU A 30 1.67 -10.59 2.64
CA GLU A 30 2.51 -11.63 2.03
C GLU A 30 3.80 -11.05 1.42
N ALA A 31 3.72 -9.90 0.75
CA ALA A 31 4.87 -9.32 0.05
C ALA A 31 5.91 -8.70 1.00
N LEU A 32 5.49 -8.18 2.16
CA LEU A 32 6.37 -7.56 3.14
C LEU A 32 6.72 -8.47 4.31
N ASP A 33 6.09 -9.66 4.40
CA ASP A 33 6.22 -10.58 5.54
C ASP A 33 5.94 -9.89 6.88
N VAL A 34 4.83 -9.14 6.93
CA VAL A 34 4.42 -8.35 8.11
C VAL A 34 3.06 -8.79 8.63
N SER A 35 2.79 -8.51 9.90
CA SER A 35 1.47 -8.77 10.46
C SER A 35 0.37 -7.94 9.77
N THR A 36 -0.85 -8.49 9.74
CA THR A 36 -2.05 -7.78 9.24
C THR A 36 -2.24 -6.37 9.82
N PRO A 37 -2.10 -6.13 11.15
CA PRO A 37 -2.21 -4.77 11.68
C PRO A 37 -1.09 -3.83 11.18
N THR A 38 0.13 -4.33 10.98
CA THR A 38 1.24 -3.56 10.39
C THR A 38 0.93 -3.18 8.94
N ALA A 39 0.48 -4.12 8.11
CA ALA A 39 0.10 -3.85 6.73
C ALA A 39 -1.03 -2.81 6.64
N ASN A 40 -2.06 -2.95 7.48
CA ASN A 40 -3.17 -2.00 7.53
C ASN A 40 -2.75 -0.61 7.98
N ALA A 41 -1.79 -0.50 8.93
CA ALA A 41 -1.23 0.78 9.32
C ALA A 41 -0.52 1.48 8.15
N LEU A 42 0.35 0.75 7.44
CA LEU A 42 1.07 1.25 6.26
C LEU A 42 0.12 1.69 5.15
N ILE A 43 -0.91 0.89 4.86
CA ILE A 43 -1.94 1.23 3.86
C ILE A 43 -2.67 2.51 4.29
N LYS A 44 -3.05 2.63 5.56
CA LYS A 44 -3.71 3.83 6.09
C LYS A 44 -2.81 5.06 5.99
N ASP A 45 -1.51 4.94 6.22
CA ASP A 45 -0.55 6.03 6.05
C ASP A 45 -0.47 6.47 4.59
N LEU A 46 -0.38 5.53 3.66
CA LEU A 46 -0.31 5.82 2.23
C LEU A 46 -1.62 6.40 1.68
N LEU A 47 -2.78 5.99 2.20
CA LEU A 47 -4.07 6.60 1.91
C LEU A 47 -4.11 8.05 2.42
N ARG A 48 -3.65 8.30 3.66
CA ARG A 48 -3.55 9.66 4.24
C ARG A 48 -2.63 10.57 3.44
N LEU A 49 -1.55 10.02 2.89
CA LEU A 49 -0.61 10.75 2.04
C LEU A 49 -1.10 10.95 0.59
N GLY A 50 -2.26 10.38 0.23
CA GLY A 50 -2.81 10.44 -1.14
C GLY A 50 -1.99 9.65 -2.16
N ILE A 51 -1.18 8.68 -1.70
CA ILE A 51 -0.40 7.78 -2.55
C ILE A 51 -1.29 6.63 -3.03
N LEU A 52 -2.08 6.06 -2.12
CA LEU A 52 -3.08 5.06 -2.45
C LEU A 52 -4.47 5.70 -2.50
N ILE A 53 -5.35 5.09 -3.29
CA ILE A 53 -6.80 5.31 -3.23
C ILE A 53 -7.51 3.96 -3.07
N GLU A 54 -8.59 3.93 -2.29
CA GLU A 54 -9.44 2.73 -2.20
C GLU A 54 -10.39 2.69 -3.40
N LEU A 55 -10.40 1.55 -4.11
CA LEU A 55 -11.24 1.37 -5.29
C LEU A 55 -12.62 0.77 -4.96
N THR A 56 -12.70 -0.14 -3.98
CA THR A 56 -13.83 -1.07 -3.89
C THR A 56 -14.86 -0.76 -2.81
N GLY A 57 -14.61 0.09 -1.81
CA GLY A 57 -15.59 0.45 -0.78
C GLY A 57 -16.13 -0.73 0.06
N LEU A 58 -15.58 -1.93 -0.11
CA LEU A 58 -16.02 -3.18 0.51
C LEU A 58 -15.42 -3.33 1.91
N GLN A 59 -16.03 -4.13 2.79
CA GLN A 59 -15.48 -4.39 4.13
C GLN A 59 -14.28 -5.36 4.14
N ARG A 60 -14.15 -6.22 3.14
CA ARG A 60 -13.04 -7.20 2.98
C ARG A 60 -12.64 -7.27 1.51
N GLY A 61 -11.38 -7.66 1.25
CA GLY A 61 -10.86 -7.70 -0.12
C GLY A 61 -10.77 -6.32 -0.77
N ARG A 62 -10.50 -5.28 0.02
CA ARG A 62 -10.33 -3.92 -0.48
C ARG A 62 -9.16 -3.88 -1.48
N LEU A 63 -9.42 -3.27 -2.63
CA LEU A 63 -8.38 -2.99 -3.61
C LEU A 63 -7.92 -1.55 -3.42
N TYR A 64 -6.61 -1.37 -3.38
CA TYR A 64 -5.96 -0.08 -3.28
C TYR A 64 -5.13 0.14 -4.53
N SER A 65 -5.32 1.28 -5.21
CA SER A 65 -4.52 1.64 -6.37
C SER A 65 -3.54 2.77 -6.09
N PHE A 66 -2.37 2.68 -6.69
CA PHE A 66 -1.40 3.77 -6.79
C PHE A 66 -1.80 4.69 -7.97
N ASP A 67 -2.98 5.28 -7.87
CA ASP A 67 -3.59 6.11 -8.91
C ASP A 67 -2.67 7.24 -9.39
N ARG A 68 -1.92 7.88 -8.48
CA ARG A 68 -0.95 8.92 -8.83
C ARG A 68 0.10 8.42 -9.83
N TYR A 69 0.56 7.18 -9.69
CA TYR A 69 1.52 6.57 -10.61
C TYR A 69 0.87 6.21 -11.94
N LEU A 70 -0.32 5.60 -11.90
CA LEU A 70 -1.06 5.21 -13.11
C LEU A 70 -1.39 6.41 -14.01
N ARG A 71 -1.74 7.56 -13.42
CA ARG A 71 -2.01 8.80 -14.18
C ARG A 71 -0.83 9.31 -15.00
N LEU A 72 0.41 8.93 -14.67
CA LEU A 72 1.59 9.35 -15.43
C LEU A 72 1.69 8.68 -16.81
N PHE A 73 1.01 7.57 -17.03
CA PHE A 73 1.11 6.79 -18.28
C PHE A 73 -0.16 6.83 -19.13
N VAL A 74 -1.28 7.32 -18.58
CA VAL A 74 -2.60 7.35 -19.23
C VAL A 74 -2.95 8.76 -19.73
N SER A 75 -2.01 9.71 -19.64
CA SER A 75 -2.17 11.09 -20.13
C SER A 75 -1.72 11.27 -21.58
#